data_AF-A0A8C9ZTC2-F1
#
_entry.id   AF-A0A8C9ZTC2-F1
#
_cell.length_a   1.000
_cell.length_b   1.000
_cell.length_c   1.000
_cell.angle_alpha   90.00
_cell.angle_beta   90.00
_cell.angle_gamma   90.00
#
_symmetry.space_group_name_H-M   'P 1'
#
loop_
_entity.id
_entity.type
_entity.pdbx_description
1 polymer ?
#
loop_
_entity_poly.entity_id
_entity_poly.type
_entity_poly.pdbx_seq_one_letter_code
_entity_poly.pdbx_strand_id
1 'polypeptide(L)'
;MLGLASNVSLSHLRVTLLSVLAESDDDFQYEEVSLEDDWSLTEGEEDFEATVKAIQDRAEASAAAAAAAAPPSPNATSITHQAEAVDDFLRNFLFQMGMPETLDCFQTEWTEMVLKGLVDTERVGVVPDVYTENQSLDRELKNAKREGEEYRLAASAGAETLAKVQKDRDFHRLKHKRVVQEKNRLIEEMRKLKVQCNNYKPAVKRMNEKYQAVLKQTMLMTLEMDKAFGQATRAQHNISFCGPAGEEGIRLYTQNST
;
A
#
# COMPACT_ATOMS: atom_id res chain seq x y z
N MET A 1 -24.91 -27.21 27.41
CA MET A 1 -24.82 -27.01 25.94
C MET A 1 -24.18 -25.66 25.53
N LEU A 2 -23.67 -24.82 26.45
CA LEU A 2 -23.06 -23.51 26.11
C LEU A 2 -21.51 -23.53 26.02
N GLY A 3 -20.85 -24.60 26.48
CA GLY A 3 -19.38 -24.70 26.50
C GLY A 3 -18.71 -25.09 25.17
N LEU A 4 -19.47 -25.52 24.16
CA LEU A 4 -18.91 -25.96 22.88
C LEU A 4 -18.75 -24.80 21.88
N ALA A 5 -19.63 -23.79 21.91
CA ALA A 5 -19.56 -22.66 20.98
C ALA A 5 -18.35 -21.72 21.26
N SER A 6 -17.98 -21.55 22.53
CA SER A 6 -16.83 -20.71 22.92
C SER A 6 -15.48 -21.35 22.52
N ASN A 7 -15.36 -22.67 22.64
CA ASN A 7 -14.15 -23.41 22.26
C ASN A 7 -13.90 -23.44 20.75
N VAL A 8 -14.97 -23.42 19.94
CA VAL A 8 -14.85 -23.37 18.47
C VAL A 8 -14.31 -22.01 18.02
N SER A 9 -14.73 -20.91 18.64
CA SER A 9 -14.24 -19.56 18.31
C SER A 9 -12.76 -19.39 18.70
N LEU A 10 -12.37 -19.88 19.88
CA LEU A 10 -10.98 -19.80 20.35
C LEU A 10 -10.03 -20.67 19.54
N SER A 11 -10.46 -21.87 19.13
CA SER A 11 -9.68 -22.75 18.26
C SER A 11 -9.57 -22.20 16.83
N HIS A 12 -10.62 -21.57 16.30
CA HIS A 12 -10.55 -20.90 15.01
C HIS A 12 -9.59 -19.71 15.02
N LEU A 13 -9.66 -18.82 16.03
CA LEU A 13 -8.70 -17.73 16.20
C LEU A 13 -7.26 -18.24 16.33
N ARG A 14 -7.06 -19.34 17.08
CA ARG A 14 -5.74 -19.94 17.30
C ARG A 14 -5.18 -20.58 16.03
N VAL A 15 -6.02 -21.21 15.21
CA VAL A 15 -5.65 -21.74 13.89
C VAL A 15 -5.33 -20.60 12.93
N THR A 16 -6.12 -19.52 12.89
CA THR A 16 -5.83 -18.34 12.07
C THR A 16 -4.52 -17.66 12.48
N LEU A 17 -4.26 -17.52 13.78
CA LEU A 17 -2.99 -16.97 14.30
C LEU A 17 -1.79 -17.87 13.96
N LEU A 18 -1.95 -19.19 14.06
CA LEU A 18 -0.91 -20.16 13.67
C LEU A 18 -0.61 -20.12 12.18
N SER A 19 -1.61 -19.92 11.32
CA SER A 19 -1.40 -19.72 9.87
C SER A 19 -0.67 -18.41 9.55
N VAL A 20 -0.97 -17.34 10.28
CA VAL A 20 -0.30 -16.03 10.14
C VAL A 20 1.17 -16.10 10.55
N LEU A 21 1.51 -16.87 11.58
CA LEU A 21 2.89 -17.08 12.04
C LEU A 21 3.67 -18.07 11.17
N ALA A 22 2.99 -19.06 10.56
CA ALA A 22 3.63 -20.05 9.69
C ALA A 22 3.97 -19.52 8.28
N GLU A 23 3.33 -18.43 7.83
CA GLU A 23 3.71 -17.71 6.59
C GLU A 23 4.76 -16.62 6.81
N SER A 24 5.19 -16.39 8.07
CA SER A 24 6.27 -15.48 8.44
C SER A 24 7.65 -16.12 8.20
N ASP A 25 7.82 -16.83 7.09
CA ASP A 25 9.14 -17.24 6.60
C ASP A 25 9.74 -16.01 5.88
N ASP A 26 10.32 -15.16 6.73
CA ASP A 26 10.85 -13.84 6.42
C ASP A 26 12.19 -13.96 5.67
N ASP A 27 12.11 -14.09 4.34
CA ASP A 27 13.23 -13.89 3.42
C ASP A 27 12.99 -12.63 2.55
N PHE A 28 12.10 -11.73 2.98
CA PHE A 28 11.68 -10.57 2.20
C PHE A 28 12.54 -9.35 2.53
N GLN A 29 13.70 -9.25 1.91
CA GLN A 29 14.42 -7.99 1.81
C GLN A 29 13.61 -6.98 0.98
N TYR A 30 13.04 -6.00 1.67
CA TYR A 30 12.54 -4.78 1.03
C TYR A 30 13.74 -4.04 0.45
N GLU A 31 13.91 -4.12 -0.87
CA GLU A 31 14.88 -3.29 -1.58
C GLU A 31 14.31 -1.86 -1.58
N GLU A 32 14.82 -1.04 -0.64
CA GLU A 32 14.54 0.38 -0.53
C GLU A 32 14.95 1.04 -1.85
N VAL A 33 13.96 1.37 -2.68
CA VAL A 33 14.18 2.13 -3.90
C VAL A 33 14.51 3.54 -3.45
N SER A 34 15.79 3.94 -3.52
CA SER A 34 16.19 5.33 -3.33
C SER A 34 15.32 6.21 -4.23
N LEU A 35 14.53 7.09 -3.61
CA LEU A 35 13.63 8.05 -4.26
C LEU A 35 14.41 9.19 -4.95
N GLU A 36 15.51 8.88 -5.63
CA GLU A 36 16.39 9.90 -6.22
C GLU A 36 16.07 10.21 -7.69
N ASP A 37 15.02 9.60 -8.29
CA ASP A 37 14.56 9.98 -9.63
C ASP A 37 13.09 10.46 -9.62
N ASP A 38 12.96 11.75 -9.32
CA ASP A 38 12.09 12.74 -9.97
C ASP A 38 10.62 12.37 -10.26
N TRP A 39 9.93 11.81 -9.26
CA TRP A 39 8.49 12.00 -9.15
C TRP A 39 8.25 13.18 -8.21
N SER A 40 8.00 14.36 -8.79
CA SER A 40 7.41 15.49 -8.08
C SER A 40 6.03 15.10 -7.53
N LEU A 41 6.01 14.37 -6.42
CA LEU A 41 4.94 14.42 -5.43
C LEU A 41 5.00 15.83 -4.85
N THR A 42 4.02 16.65 -5.24
CA THR A 42 3.78 17.97 -4.67
C THR A 42 3.94 17.92 -3.15
N GLU A 43 4.91 18.69 -2.65
CA GLU A 43 5.17 18.96 -1.24
C GLU A 43 3.85 19.25 -0.51
N GLY A 44 3.41 18.24 0.21
CA GLY A 44 2.29 18.24 1.12
C GLY A 44 2.38 17.03 2.03
N GLU A 45 3.61 16.54 2.26
CA GLU A 45 3.90 15.49 3.22
C GLU A 45 3.73 16.10 4.61
N GLU A 46 2.56 15.86 5.19
CA GLU A 46 2.42 15.86 6.63
C GLU A 46 3.44 14.86 7.19
N ASP A 47 4.53 15.41 7.71
CA ASP A 47 5.61 14.71 8.39
C ASP A 47 5.02 13.61 9.29
N PHE A 48 5.42 12.36 9.06
CA PHE A 48 4.93 11.21 9.83
C PHE A 48 5.13 11.45 11.33
N GLU A 49 6.23 12.10 11.70
CA GLU A 49 6.52 12.52 13.07
C GLU A 49 5.49 13.56 13.58
N ALA A 50 5.09 14.52 12.75
CA ALA A 50 4.03 15.48 13.09
C ALA A 50 2.66 14.78 13.27
N THR A 51 2.38 13.75 12.48
CA THR A 51 1.15 12.96 12.59
C THR A 51 1.15 12.12 13.88
N VAL A 52 2.26 11.44 14.18
CA VAL A 52 2.44 10.66 15.43
C VAL A 52 2.34 11.58 16.64
N LYS A 53 2.99 12.74 16.60
CA LYS A 53 2.92 13.74 17.67
C LYS A 53 1.50 14.29 17.84
N ALA A 54 0.79 14.58 16.76
CA ALA A 54 -0.60 15.04 16.84
C ALA A 54 -1.55 13.97 17.43
N ILE A 55 -1.31 12.68 17.15
CA ILE A 55 -2.06 11.57 17.75
C ILE A 55 -1.72 11.44 19.24
N GLN A 56 -0.45 11.54 19.60
CA GLN A 56 0.02 11.52 20.99
C GLN A 56 -0.57 12.68 21.80
N ASP A 57 -0.46 13.91 21.29
CA ASP A 57 -0.99 15.12 21.92
C ASP A 57 -2.52 15.05 22.07
N ARG A 58 -3.22 14.46 21.08
CA ARG A 58 -4.67 14.23 21.17
C ARG A 58 -5.02 13.14 22.19
N ALA A 59 -4.24 12.07 22.27
CA ALA A 59 -4.41 11.03 23.28
C ALA A 59 -4.18 11.58 24.70
N GLU A 60 -3.14 12.39 24.89
CA GLU A 60 -2.84 13.04 26.16
C GLU A 60 -3.87 14.11 26.52
N ALA A 61 -4.34 14.93 25.56
CA ALA A 61 -5.40 15.90 25.78
C ALA A 61 -6.75 15.22 26.09
N SER A 62 -7.06 14.09 25.45
CA SER A 62 -8.27 13.31 25.74
C SER A 62 -8.17 12.57 27.09
N ALA A 63 -7.00 12.09 27.48
CA ALA A 63 -6.76 11.53 28.81
C ALA A 63 -6.84 12.60 29.91
N ALA A 64 -6.28 13.79 29.67
CA ALA A 64 -6.36 14.93 30.58
C ALA A 64 -7.79 15.48 30.68
N ALA A 65 -8.52 15.55 29.56
CA ALA A 65 -9.93 15.91 29.54
C ALA A 65 -10.80 14.84 30.22
N ALA A 66 -10.49 13.55 30.09
CA ALA A 66 -11.17 12.47 30.81
C ALA A 66 -10.88 12.52 32.32
N ALA A 67 -9.68 12.91 32.73
CA ALA A 67 -9.31 13.09 34.14
C ALA A 67 -9.93 14.36 34.75
N ALA A 68 -10.10 15.44 33.98
CA ALA A 68 -10.71 16.69 34.42
C ALA A 68 -12.24 16.70 34.32
N ALA A 69 -12.81 15.92 33.39
CA ALA A 69 -14.25 15.70 33.25
C ALA A 69 -14.75 14.49 34.07
N ALA A 70 -13.85 13.80 34.79
CA ALA A 70 -14.24 12.85 35.82
C ALA A 70 -15.07 13.62 36.87
N PRO A 71 -16.38 13.33 37.01
CA PRO A 71 -17.12 13.84 38.14
C PRO A 71 -16.41 13.34 39.41
N PRO A 72 -16.44 14.08 40.54
CA PRO A 72 -16.13 13.45 41.81
C PRO A 72 -17.01 12.21 41.92
N SER A 73 -16.39 11.03 41.89
CA SER A 73 -17.09 9.76 42.00
C SER A 73 -17.97 9.82 43.26
N PRO A 74 -19.31 9.71 43.15
CA PRO A 74 -20.16 9.57 44.33
C PRO A 74 -20.02 8.18 44.96
N ASN A 75 -19.23 7.28 44.36
CA ASN A 75 -19.23 5.87 44.70
C ASN A 75 -17.88 5.45 45.29
N ALA A 76 -17.50 6.11 46.37
CA ALA A 76 -16.86 5.43 47.49
C ALA A 76 -17.84 5.27 48.66
N THR A 77 -19.15 5.26 48.39
CA THR A 77 -20.08 4.58 49.27
C THR A 77 -19.85 3.10 49.01
N SER A 78 -19.07 2.46 49.90
CA SER A 78 -19.17 1.02 50.09
C SER A 78 -20.62 0.61 49.91
N ILE A 79 -20.89 -0.42 49.12
CA ILE A 79 -22.16 -1.16 49.17
C ILE A 79 -22.19 -1.84 50.55
N THR A 80 -22.29 -1.05 51.61
CA THR A 80 -22.92 -1.48 52.83
C THR A 80 -24.35 -1.75 52.39
N HIS A 81 -24.76 -3.02 52.45
CA HIS A 81 -26.16 -3.44 52.43
C HIS A 81 -26.92 -2.55 53.43
N GLN A 82 -27.38 -1.39 52.97
CA GLN A 82 -28.38 -0.63 53.70
C GLN A 82 -29.67 -1.36 53.37
N ALA A 83 -30.10 -2.14 54.36
CA ALA A 83 -31.47 -2.51 54.58
C ALA A 83 -32.44 -1.46 54.03
N GLU A 84 -32.89 -1.63 52.79
CA GLU A 84 -33.80 -0.70 52.14
C GLU A 84 -35.12 -0.76 52.91
N ALA A 85 -35.63 0.39 53.35
CA ALA A 85 -36.92 0.45 54.00
C ALA A 85 -38.00 0.00 53.02
N VAL A 86 -39.02 -0.73 53.49
CA VAL A 86 -40.07 -1.29 52.61
C VAL A 86 -40.77 -0.22 51.78
N ASP A 87 -40.92 1.00 52.29
CA ASP A 87 -41.55 2.09 51.55
C ASP A 87 -40.67 2.64 50.41
N ASP A 88 -39.36 2.75 50.60
CA ASP A 88 -38.41 3.11 49.54
C ASP A 88 -38.37 2.05 48.43
N PHE A 89 -38.36 0.76 48.81
CA PHE A 89 -38.45 -0.32 47.84
C PHE A 89 -39.75 -0.28 47.03
N LEU A 90 -40.90 -0.02 47.66
CA LEU A 90 -42.17 0.08 46.96
C LEU A 90 -42.17 1.25 45.97
N ARG A 91 -41.59 2.41 46.35
CA ARG A 91 -41.42 3.54 45.44
C ARG A 91 -40.57 3.15 44.23
N ASN A 92 -39.42 2.53 44.47
CA ASN A 92 -38.49 2.07 43.43
C ASN A 92 -39.12 0.98 42.54
N PHE A 93 -39.89 0.07 43.12
CA PHE A 93 -40.60 -0.99 42.40
C PHE A 93 -41.70 -0.41 41.49
N LEU A 94 -42.57 0.43 42.03
CA LEU A 94 -43.65 1.05 41.25
C LEU A 94 -43.09 1.92 40.12
N PHE A 95 -41.97 2.60 40.35
CA PHE A 95 -41.24 3.34 39.33
C PHE A 95 -40.66 2.41 38.25
N GLN A 96 -39.94 1.35 38.64
CA GLN A 96 -39.35 0.40 37.69
C GLN A 96 -40.38 -0.36 36.86
N MET A 97 -41.53 -0.66 37.45
CA MET A 97 -42.65 -1.32 36.76
C MET A 97 -43.48 -0.36 35.91
N GLY A 98 -43.16 0.94 35.89
CA GLY A 98 -43.84 1.93 35.05
C GLY A 98 -45.27 2.24 35.49
N MET A 99 -45.54 2.28 36.81
CA MET A 99 -46.86 2.56 37.40
C MET A 99 -46.88 3.93 38.11
N PRO A 100 -46.80 5.06 37.39
CA PRO A 100 -46.65 6.38 37.98
C PRO A 100 -47.88 6.86 38.75
N GLU A 101 -49.09 6.53 38.30
CA GLU A 101 -50.33 6.92 38.99
C GLU A 101 -50.48 6.20 40.34
N THR A 102 -50.14 4.90 40.38
CA THR A 102 -50.12 4.12 41.62
C THR A 102 -49.03 4.60 42.57
N LEU A 103 -47.87 5.00 42.03
CA LEU A 103 -46.80 5.62 42.80
C LEU A 103 -47.27 6.92 43.45
N ASP A 104 -47.92 7.81 42.70
CA ASP A 104 -48.39 9.11 43.21
C ASP A 104 -49.46 8.96 44.31
N CYS A 105 -50.40 8.03 44.10
CA CYS A 105 -51.42 7.67 45.11
C CYS A 105 -50.77 7.13 46.39
N PHE A 106 -49.83 6.18 46.24
CA PHE A 106 -49.07 5.61 47.36
C PHE A 106 -48.29 6.69 48.13
N GLN A 107 -47.59 7.59 47.43
CA GLN A 107 -46.82 8.66 48.06
C GLN A 107 -47.70 9.62 48.85
N THR A 108 -48.86 9.97 48.30
CA THR A 108 -49.82 10.87 48.95
C THR A 108 -50.38 10.24 50.22
N GLU A 109 -50.89 9.00 50.12
CA GLU A 109 -51.46 8.27 51.27
C GLU A 109 -50.41 8.00 52.34
N TRP A 110 -49.21 7.60 51.96
CA TRP A 110 -48.11 7.34 52.90
C TRP A 110 -47.73 8.60 53.67
N THR A 111 -47.60 9.75 52.98
CA THR A 111 -47.27 11.02 53.62
C THR A 111 -48.38 11.47 54.58
N GLU A 112 -49.64 11.30 54.18
CA GLU A 112 -50.79 11.61 55.02
C GLU A 112 -50.83 10.74 56.29
N MET A 113 -50.54 9.44 56.16
CA MET A 113 -50.50 8.51 57.28
C MET A 113 -49.35 8.79 58.26
N VAL A 114 -48.17 9.17 57.75
CA VAL A 114 -47.02 9.58 58.56
C VAL A 114 -47.34 10.87 59.34
N LEU A 115 -47.92 11.88 58.69
CA LEU A 115 -48.29 13.15 59.33
C LEU A 115 -49.35 12.98 60.42
N LYS A 116 -50.28 12.03 60.24
CA LYS A 116 -51.29 11.68 61.25
C LYS A 116 -50.75 10.82 62.39
N GLY A 117 -49.49 10.38 62.33
CA GLY A 117 -48.89 9.48 63.30
C GLY A 117 -49.53 8.09 63.31
N LEU A 118 -50.21 7.70 62.22
CA LEU A 118 -50.88 6.40 62.10
C LEU A 118 -49.90 5.28 61.72
N VAL A 119 -48.73 5.66 61.22
CA VAL A 119 -47.65 4.74 60.86
C VAL A 119 -46.46 5.05 61.76
N ASP A 120 -46.00 4.01 62.45
CA ASP A 120 -44.73 4.05 63.16
C ASP A 120 -43.61 3.75 62.16
N THR A 121 -42.97 4.81 61.68
CA THR A 121 -41.87 4.72 60.69
C THR A 121 -40.66 3.96 61.22
N GLU A 122 -40.48 3.82 62.54
CA GLU A 122 -39.40 3.01 63.13
C GLU A 122 -39.71 1.51 63.12
N ARG A 123 -40.99 1.13 62.94
CA ARG A 123 -41.44 -0.27 62.85
C ARG A 123 -41.63 -0.77 61.42
N VAL A 124 -41.50 0.10 60.42
CA VAL A 124 -41.54 -0.32 59.01
C VAL A 124 -40.37 -1.27 58.79
N GLY A 125 -40.70 -2.50 58.36
CA GLY A 125 -39.71 -3.56 58.18
C GLY A 125 -38.70 -3.22 57.10
N VAL A 126 -37.61 -3.97 57.12
CA VAL A 126 -36.56 -3.94 56.10
C VAL A 126 -36.91 -4.94 54.99
N VAL A 127 -36.61 -4.60 53.74
CA VAL A 127 -36.76 -5.54 52.63
C VAL A 127 -35.78 -6.70 52.77
N PRO A 128 -36.24 -7.96 52.61
CA PRO A 128 -35.35 -9.12 52.67
C PRO A 128 -34.21 -9.03 51.64
N ASP A 129 -32.97 -9.26 52.10
CA ASP A 129 -31.74 -9.12 51.31
C ASP A 129 -31.76 -9.86 49.95
N VAL A 130 -32.49 -10.98 49.87
CA VAL A 130 -32.62 -11.81 48.66
C VAL A 130 -33.20 -11.05 47.46
N TYR A 131 -34.11 -10.09 47.69
CA TYR A 131 -34.69 -9.29 46.61
C TYR A 131 -33.70 -8.25 46.07
N THR A 132 -32.98 -7.59 46.98
CA THR A 132 -31.92 -6.63 46.63
C THR A 132 -30.78 -7.32 45.90
N GLU A 133 -30.41 -8.53 46.32
CA GLU A 133 -29.40 -9.35 45.65
C GLU A 133 -29.85 -9.76 44.24
N ASN A 134 -31.09 -10.23 44.07
CA ASN A 134 -31.62 -10.57 42.74
C ASN A 134 -31.64 -9.37 41.79
N GLN A 135 -31.96 -8.17 42.28
CA GLN A 135 -31.93 -6.96 41.46
C GLN A 135 -30.49 -6.54 41.09
N SER A 136 -29.52 -6.76 41.99
CA SER A 136 -28.10 -6.59 41.67
C SER A 136 -27.66 -7.56 40.57
N LEU A 137 -27.99 -8.84 40.74
CA LEU A 137 -27.65 -9.90 39.78
C LEU A 137 -28.28 -9.67 38.40
N ASP A 138 -29.53 -9.19 38.33
CA ASP A 138 -30.17 -8.85 37.06
C ASP A 138 -29.46 -7.67 36.35
N ARG A 139 -29.01 -6.66 37.11
CA ARG A 139 -28.19 -5.55 36.57
C ARG A 139 -26.85 -6.04 36.06
N GLU A 140 -26.15 -6.87 36.82
CA GLU A 140 -24.88 -7.46 36.41
C GLU A 140 -25.04 -8.33 35.16
N LEU A 141 -26.09 -9.13 35.09
CA LEU A 141 -26.39 -9.97 33.94
C LEU A 141 -26.70 -9.13 32.69
N LYS A 142 -27.46 -8.04 32.83
CA LYS A 142 -27.70 -7.08 31.73
C LYS A 142 -26.41 -6.41 31.27
N ASN A 143 -25.55 -5.98 32.20
CA ASN A 143 -24.27 -5.37 31.88
C ASN A 143 -23.34 -6.35 31.17
N ALA A 144 -23.17 -7.57 31.71
CA ALA A 144 -22.33 -8.60 31.12
C ALA A 144 -22.79 -9.01 29.72
N LYS A 145 -24.12 -9.06 29.49
CA LYS A 145 -24.67 -9.28 28.15
C LYS A 145 -24.32 -8.14 27.21
N ARG A 146 -24.52 -6.88 27.63
CA ARG A 146 -24.18 -5.70 26.81
C ARG A 146 -22.70 -5.71 26.43
N GLU A 147 -21.81 -5.92 27.40
CA GLU A 147 -20.36 -5.99 27.16
C GLU A 147 -20.02 -7.14 26.20
N GLY A 148 -20.62 -8.31 26.36
CA GLY A 148 -20.44 -9.44 25.44
C GLY A 148 -20.83 -9.12 23.99
N GLU A 149 -21.93 -8.39 23.81
CA GLU A 149 -22.37 -7.92 22.49
C GLU A 149 -21.39 -6.90 21.90
N GLU A 150 -20.91 -5.95 22.71
CA GLU A 150 -19.92 -4.94 22.31
C GLU A 150 -18.60 -5.59 21.88
N TYR A 151 -18.07 -6.55 22.66
CA TYR A 151 -16.87 -7.29 22.28
C TYR A 151 -17.08 -8.09 21.00
N ARG A 152 -18.26 -8.69 20.80
CA ARG A 152 -18.55 -9.42 19.56
C ARG A 152 -18.56 -8.48 18.35
N LEU A 153 -19.14 -7.29 18.47
CA LEU A 153 -19.14 -6.29 17.39
C LEU A 153 -17.72 -5.80 17.09
N ALA A 154 -16.94 -5.48 18.13
CA ALA A 154 -15.55 -5.05 17.97
C ALA A 154 -14.69 -6.14 17.32
N ALA A 155 -14.85 -7.40 17.72
CA ALA A 155 -14.15 -8.53 17.14
C ALA A 155 -14.51 -8.73 15.66
N SER A 156 -15.79 -8.62 15.29
CA SER A 156 -16.23 -8.70 13.89
C SER A 156 -15.65 -7.57 13.04
N ALA A 157 -15.69 -6.32 13.53
CA ALA A 157 -15.09 -5.18 12.83
C ALA A 157 -13.56 -5.33 12.66
N GLY A 158 -12.89 -5.84 13.69
CA GLY A 158 -11.47 -6.19 13.65
C GLY A 158 -11.16 -7.26 12.60
N ALA A 159 -11.97 -8.33 12.55
CA ALA A 159 -11.81 -9.41 11.57
C ALA A 159 -12.00 -8.91 10.12
N GLU A 160 -12.98 -8.05 9.87
CA GLU A 160 -13.19 -7.43 8.56
C GLU A 160 -12.00 -6.55 8.14
N THR A 161 -11.45 -5.76 9.07
CA THR A 161 -10.29 -4.91 8.80
C THR A 161 -9.05 -5.76 8.51
N LEU A 162 -8.83 -6.82 9.29
CA LEU A 162 -7.73 -7.75 9.07
C LEU A 162 -7.82 -8.42 7.69
N ALA A 163 -9.01 -8.84 7.26
CA ALA A 163 -9.22 -9.44 5.95
C ALA A 163 -8.87 -8.46 4.80
N LYS A 164 -9.18 -7.17 4.95
CA LYS A 164 -8.79 -6.13 3.97
C LYS A 164 -7.28 -5.97 3.91
N VAL A 165 -6.61 -5.84 5.05
CA VAL A 165 -5.15 -5.69 5.12
C VAL A 165 -4.42 -6.91 4.55
N GLN A 166 -4.91 -8.13 4.82
CA GLN A 166 -4.36 -9.35 4.24
C GLN A 166 -4.45 -9.37 2.72
N LYS A 167 -5.62 -8.98 2.16
CA LYS A 167 -5.81 -8.89 0.72
C LYS A 167 -4.86 -7.87 0.09
N ASP A 168 -4.68 -6.71 0.71
CA ASP A 168 -3.77 -5.68 0.22
C ASP A 168 -2.31 -6.16 0.27
N ARG A 169 -1.88 -6.74 1.39
CA ARG A 169 -0.55 -7.38 1.54
C ARG A 169 -0.30 -8.40 0.44
N ASP A 170 -1.26 -9.29 0.19
CA ASP A 170 -1.12 -10.35 -0.82
C ASP A 170 -1.08 -9.77 -2.24
N PHE A 171 -1.85 -8.70 -2.51
CA PHE A 171 -1.80 -7.98 -3.76
C PHE A 171 -0.42 -7.33 -4.00
N HIS A 172 0.14 -6.66 -2.98
CA HIS A 172 1.48 -6.06 -3.06
C HIS A 172 2.55 -7.12 -3.32
N ARG A 173 2.49 -8.25 -2.59
CA ARG A 173 3.41 -9.38 -2.77
C ARG A 173 3.33 -9.95 -4.19
N LEU A 174 2.12 -10.14 -4.73
CA LEU A 174 1.93 -10.61 -6.10
C LEU A 174 2.46 -9.62 -7.14
N LYS A 175 2.20 -8.32 -6.95
CA LYS A 175 2.68 -7.25 -7.84
C LYS A 175 4.21 -7.21 -7.85
N HIS A 176 4.84 -7.23 -6.68
CA HIS A 176 6.30 -7.26 -6.57
C HIS A 176 6.90 -8.48 -7.28
N LYS A 177 6.34 -9.67 -7.06
CA LYS A 177 6.78 -10.91 -7.76
C LYS A 177 6.72 -10.76 -9.28
N ARG A 178 5.66 -10.14 -9.82
CA ARG A 178 5.54 -9.85 -11.25
C ARG A 178 6.61 -8.87 -11.73
N VAL A 179 6.85 -7.79 -10.99
CA VAL A 179 7.86 -6.78 -11.32
C VAL A 179 9.26 -7.41 -11.36
N VAL A 180 9.61 -8.25 -10.38
CA VAL A 180 10.90 -8.95 -10.34
C VAL A 180 11.06 -9.89 -11.54
N GLN A 181 10.01 -10.63 -11.92
CA GLN A 181 10.03 -11.48 -13.11
C GLN A 181 10.31 -10.66 -14.38
N GLU A 182 9.63 -9.53 -14.55
CA GLU A 182 9.81 -8.67 -15.72
C GLU A 182 11.17 -7.98 -15.72
N LYS A 183 11.66 -7.52 -14.56
CA LYS A 183 13.03 -7.00 -14.37
C LYS A 183 14.04 -8.02 -14.87
N ASN A 184 13.93 -9.27 -14.43
CA ASN A 184 14.87 -10.32 -14.81
C ASN A 184 14.80 -10.65 -16.30
N ARG A 185 13.61 -10.62 -16.91
CA ARG A 185 13.42 -10.77 -18.36
C ARG A 185 14.14 -9.65 -19.13
N LEU A 186 13.95 -8.40 -18.73
CA LEU A 186 14.58 -7.24 -19.37
C LEU A 186 16.10 -7.26 -19.22
N ILE A 187 16.61 -7.63 -18.05
CA ILE A 187 18.05 -7.80 -17.81
C ILE A 187 18.63 -8.81 -18.80
N GLU A 188 17.96 -9.94 -19.03
CA GLU A 188 18.43 -10.96 -19.96
C GLU A 188 18.45 -10.47 -21.41
N GLU A 189 17.39 -9.78 -21.85
CA GLU A 189 17.35 -9.18 -23.18
C GLU A 189 18.43 -8.10 -23.37
N MET A 190 18.69 -7.28 -22.35
CA MET A 190 19.77 -6.29 -22.37
C MET A 190 21.16 -6.96 -22.51
N ARG A 191 21.38 -8.10 -21.84
CA ARG A 191 22.62 -8.89 -21.99
C ARG A 191 22.79 -9.41 -23.42
N LYS A 192 21.74 -9.99 -24.01
CA LYS A 192 21.77 -10.46 -25.40
C LYS A 192 22.08 -9.33 -26.37
N LEU A 193 21.43 -8.17 -26.20
CA LEU A 193 21.66 -7.00 -27.04
C LEU A 193 23.11 -6.50 -26.93
N LYS A 194 23.64 -6.44 -25.70
CA LYS A 194 25.04 -6.06 -25.46
C LYS A 194 26.02 -6.99 -26.19
N VAL A 195 25.78 -8.30 -26.17
CA VAL A 195 26.58 -9.27 -26.92
C VAL A 195 26.49 -9.00 -28.43
N GLN A 196 25.29 -8.74 -28.97
CA GLN A 196 25.12 -8.40 -30.39
C GLN A 196 25.86 -7.11 -30.78
N CYS A 197 25.76 -6.05 -29.98
CA CYS A 197 26.48 -4.80 -30.22
C CYS A 197 28.01 -5.02 -30.22
N ASN A 198 28.51 -5.82 -29.28
CA ASN A 198 29.93 -6.20 -29.23
C ASN A 198 30.37 -6.96 -30.49
N ASN A 199 29.50 -7.79 -31.07
CA ASN A 199 29.76 -8.52 -32.32
C ASN A 199 29.70 -7.61 -33.56
N TYR A 200 28.79 -6.63 -33.61
CA TYR A 200 28.68 -5.71 -34.75
C TYR A 200 29.81 -4.67 -34.79
N LYS A 201 30.31 -4.23 -33.63
CA LYS A 201 31.41 -3.25 -33.53
C LYS A 201 32.63 -3.59 -34.41
N PRO A 202 33.22 -4.80 -34.36
CA PRO A 202 34.33 -5.17 -35.23
C PRO A 202 33.92 -5.36 -36.70
N ALA A 203 32.68 -5.76 -36.99
CA ALA A 203 32.19 -5.86 -38.37
C ALA A 203 32.14 -4.49 -39.05
N VAL A 204 31.59 -3.48 -38.35
CA VAL A 204 31.56 -2.09 -38.83
C VAL A 204 32.97 -1.53 -38.98
N LYS A 205 33.86 -1.78 -38.01
CA LYS A 205 35.28 -1.36 -38.09
C LYS A 205 35.96 -1.91 -39.35
N ARG A 206 35.81 -3.21 -39.62
CA ARG A 206 36.37 -3.85 -40.83
C ARG A 206 35.81 -3.27 -42.13
N MET A 207 34.51 -2.95 -42.17
CA MET A 207 33.90 -2.33 -43.35
C MET A 207 34.44 -0.91 -43.58
N ASN A 208 34.61 -0.13 -42.52
CA ASN A 208 35.22 1.20 -42.60
C ASN A 208 36.68 1.15 -43.09
N GLU A 209 37.48 0.21 -42.58
CA GLU A 209 38.86 -0.01 -43.04
C GLU A 209 38.91 -0.36 -44.54
N LYS A 210 38.02 -1.24 -45.01
CA LYS A 210 37.90 -1.56 -46.44
C LYS A 210 37.50 -0.36 -47.28
N TYR A 211 36.52 0.43 -46.83
CA TYR A 211 36.10 1.64 -47.51
C TYR A 211 37.27 2.63 -47.66
N GLN A 212 38.03 2.87 -46.59
CA GLN A 212 39.21 3.74 -46.61
C GLN A 212 40.31 3.21 -47.54
N ALA A 213 40.51 1.88 -47.60
CA ALA A 213 41.48 1.28 -48.51
C ALA A 213 41.08 1.47 -49.99
N VAL A 214 39.81 1.23 -50.32
CA VAL A 214 39.28 1.45 -51.68
C VAL A 214 39.39 2.92 -52.05
N LEU A 215 39.04 3.85 -51.15
CA LEU A 215 39.14 5.28 -51.40
C LEU A 215 40.58 5.71 -51.75
N LYS A 216 41.57 5.21 -51.02
CA LYS A 216 43.00 5.46 -51.30
C LYS A 216 43.43 4.87 -52.64
N GLN A 217 43.02 3.64 -52.94
CA GLN A 217 43.34 2.99 -54.23
C GLN A 217 42.74 3.73 -55.41
N THR A 218 41.46 4.14 -55.31
CA THR A 218 40.80 4.94 -56.35
C THR A 218 41.55 6.25 -56.58
N MET A 219 41.97 6.94 -55.51
CA MET A 219 42.74 8.18 -55.65
C MET A 219 44.09 7.96 -56.35
N LEU A 220 44.82 6.89 -56.02
CA LEU A 220 46.06 6.53 -56.71
C LEU A 220 45.82 6.20 -58.19
N MET A 221 44.78 5.42 -58.49
CA MET A 221 44.40 5.06 -59.86
C MET A 221 44.04 6.29 -60.70
N THR A 222 43.30 7.25 -60.14
CA THR A 222 42.99 8.51 -60.84
C THR A 222 44.27 9.29 -61.15
N LEU A 223 45.22 9.40 -60.22
CA LEU A 223 46.50 10.08 -60.46
C LEU A 223 47.35 9.37 -61.53
N GLU A 224 47.37 8.03 -61.55
CA GLU A 224 48.05 7.26 -62.59
C GLU A 224 47.40 7.45 -63.97
N MET A 225 46.06 7.44 -64.02
CA MET A 225 45.32 7.75 -65.25
C MET A 225 45.59 9.17 -65.74
N ASP A 226 45.59 10.18 -64.86
CA ASP A 226 45.88 11.58 -65.22
C ASP A 226 47.31 11.72 -65.76
N LYS A 227 48.28 11.02 -65.14
CA LYS A 227 49.67 10.99 -65.62
C LYS A 227 49.78 10.33 -67.00
N ALA A 228 49.13 9.19 -67.20
CA ALA A 228 49.11 8.49 -68.49
C ALA A 228 48.41 9.32 -69.57
N PHE A 229 47.30 9.97 -69.22
CA PHE A 229 46.56 10.88 -70.10
C PHE A 229 47.42 12.09 -70.49
N GLY A 230 48.08 12.76 -69.54
CA GLY A 230 48.99 13.86 -69.82
C GLY A 230 50.17 13.45 -70.71
N GLN A 231 50.71 12.24 -70.54
CA GLN A 231 51.72 11.68 -71.44
C GLN A 231 51.17 11.42 -72.84
N ALA A 232 49.97 10.84 -72.96
CA ALA A 232 49.29 10.59 -74.22
C ALA A 232 48.98 11.89 -74.97
N THR A 233 48.47 12.92 -74.29
CA THR A 233 48.22 14.25 -74.86
C THR A 233 49.52 14.89 -75.34
N ARG A 234 50.62 14.77 -74.59
CA ARG A 234 51.94 15.27 -75.01
C ARG A 234 52.47 14.53 -76.24
N ALA A 235 52.31 13.20 -76.28
CA ALA A 235 52.67 12.40 -77.44
C ALA A 235 51.82 12.77 -78.66
N GLN A 236 50.50 12.95 -78.52
CA GLN A 236 49.61 13.41 -79.58
C GLN A 236 49.95 14.82 -80.08
N HIS A 237 50.21 15.77 -79.17
CA HIS A 237 50.64 17.12 -79.53
C HIS A 237 51.99 17.10 -80.28
N ASN A 238 52.93 16.25 -79.87
CA ASN A 238 54.21 16.09 -80.57
C ASN A 238 54.03 15.46 -81.97
N ILE A 239 53.10 14.51 -82.13
CA ILE A 239 52.76 13.93 -83.43
C ILE A 239 52.06 14.97 -84.32
N SER A 240 51.16 15.80 -83.79
CA SER A 240 50.49 16.86 -84.56
C SER A 240 51.40 18.05 -84.89
N PHE A 241 52.41 18.34 -84.06
CA PHE A 241 53.46 19.32 -84.37
C PHE A 241 54.44 18.79 -85.43
N CYS A 242 54.47 17.47 -85.65
CA CYS A 242 55.34 16.80 -86.60
C CYS A 242 54.53 16.07 -87.71
N GLY A 243 53.77 16.82 -88.52
CA GLY A 243 53.40 16.40 -89.88
C GLY A 243 52.29 17.23 -90.55
N PRO A 244 52.33 17.48 -91.89
CA PRO A 244 53.26 17.03 -92.93
C PRO A 244 54.03 18.17 -93.65
N ALA A 245 55.16 17.86 -94.29
CA ALA A 245 55.77 18.70 -95.33
C ALA A 245 55.77 17.93 -96.67
N GLY A 246 54.96 18.40 -97.62
CA GLY A 246 55.16 18.22 -99.07
C GLY A 246 54.56 16.98 -99.73
N GLU A 247 53.34 17.12 -100.26
CA GLU A 247 52.88 16.44 -101.47
C GLU A 247 53.60 17.05 -102.70
N GLU A 248 53.96 16.24 -103.71
CA GLU A 248 53.59 16.43 -105.14
C GLU A 248 54.40 15.53 -106.11
N GLY A 249 53.67 14.86 -107.02
CA GLY A 249 54.15 14.28 -108.29
C GLY A 249 54.98 12.98 -108.18
N ILE A 250 54.64 11.87 -108.82
CA ILE A 250 54.58 11.75 -110.27
C ILE A 250 53.52 10.73 -110.70
N ARG A 251 52.80 11.22 -111.70
CA ARG A 251 51.81 10.64 -112.57
C ARG A 251 52.45 9.58 -113.49
N LEU A 252 51.66 8.54 -113.80
CA LEU A 252 51.54 7.86 -115.11
C LEU A 252 52.18 6.47 -115.33
N TYR A 253 51.26 5.53 -115.66
CA TYR A 253 51.30 4.56 -116.77
C TYR A 253 52.38 3.44 -116.68
N THR A 254 52.16 2.17 -117.02
CA THR A 254 51.11 1.49 -117.79
C THR A 254 51.36 -0.04 -117.66
N GLN A 255 50.27 -0.80 -117.72
CA GLN A 255 50.07 -2.03 -118.54
C GLN A 255 51.04 -3.23 -118.51
N ASN A 256 50.37 -4.40 -118.45
CA ASN A 256 50.58 -5.62 -119.25
C ASN A 256 51.85 -6.43 -118.97
N SER A 257 51.90 -7.75 -119.08
CA SER A 257 50.97 -8.84 -119.39
C SER A 257 51.83 -10.11 -119.18
N THR A 258 51.25 -11.21 -118.70
CA THR A 258 51.16 -12.54 -119.36
C THR A 258 50.45 -13.49 -118.40
#